data_AF-A0A2D5K3P5-F1
#
_entry.id   AF-A0A2D5K3P5-F1
#
_cell.length_a   1.000
_cell.length_b   1.000
_cell.length_c   1.000
_cell.angle_alpha   90.00
_cell.angle_beta   90.00
_cell.angle_gamma   90.00
#
_symmetry.space_group_name_H-M   'P 1'
#
loop_
_entity.id
_entity.type
_entity.pdbx_description
1 polymer ?
#
loop_
_entity_poly.entity_id
_entity_poly.type
_entity_poly.pdbx_seq_one_letter_code
_entity_poly.pdbx_strand_id
1 'polypeptide(L)' 'MEDLEKSFLGKGWSFPPTFDKKLGDIQMVTMEEDIKQSLEIYFSTKLGERIMRSDYGCFLHSQ' A
#
# COMPACT_ATOMS: atom_id res chain seq x y z
N MET A 1 19.34 -15.45 6.14
CA MET A 1 20.26 -14.31 5.94
C MET A 1 19.60 -13.28 5.03
N GLU A 2 19.03 -13.73 3.91
CA GLU A 2 18.21 -12.94 2.97
C GLU A 2 17.02 -12.19 3.63
N ASP A 3 16.27 -12.84 4.52
CA ASP A 3 15.14 -12.20 5.23
C ASP A 3 15.57 -11.05 6.16
N LEU A 4 16.80 -11.09 6.68
CA LEU A 4 17.33 -10.01 7.53
C LEU A 4 17.67 -8.79 6.68
N GLU A 5 18.22 -9.00 5.47
CA GLU A 5 18.55 -7.93 4.52
C GLU A 5 17.30 -7.20 4.02
N LYS A 6 16.17 -7.89 3.86
CA LYS A 6 14.91 -7.29 3.39
C LYS A 6 14.01 -6.76 4.51
N SER A 7 14.42 -6.88 5.78
CA SER A 7 13.61 -6.48 6.94
C SER A 7 13.25 -4.98 6.97
N PHE A 8 14.03 -4.11 6.33
CA PHE A 8 13.76 -2.67 6.23
C PHE A 8 12.53 -2.33 5.37
N LEU A 9 12.10 -3.25 4.49
CA LEU A 9 10.95 -3.03 3.59
C LEU A 9 9.63 -3.00 4.35
N GLY A 10 9.60 -3.43 5.61
CA GLY A 10 8.43 -3.35 6.45
C GLY A 10 7.32 -4.34 6.08
N LYS A 11 6.16 -4.13 6.70
CA LYS A 11 4.95 -4.94 6.56
C LYS A 11 3.73 -4.02 6.62
N GLY A 12 2.89 -4.08 5.60
CA GLY A 12 1.71 -3.24 5.41
C GLY A 12 0.41 -4.04 5.34
N TRP A 13 -0.71 -3.33 5.39
CA TRP A 13 -2.03 -3.91 5.08
C TRP A 13 -2.09 -4.21 3.58
N SER A 14 -2.73 -5.31 3.20
CA SER A 14 -2.97 -5.58 1.79
C SER A 14 -3.85 -4.50 1.16
N PHE A 15 -3.65 -4.25 -0.12
CA PHE A 15 -4.53 -3.48 -0.96
C PHE A 15 -5.14 -4.39 -2.05
N PRO A 16 -6.48 -4.52 -2.11
CA PRO A 16 -7.47 -3.90 -1.22
C PRO A 16 -7.42 -4.44 0.23
N PRO A 17 -7.77 -3.62 1.24
CA PRO A 17 -7.82 -4.07 2.63
C PRO A 17 -8.82 -5.21 2.80
N THR A 18 -8.31 -6.37 3.23
CA THR A 18 -9.10 -7.61 3.32
C THR A 18 -9.05 -8.14 4.74
N PHE A 19 -10.23 -8.36 5.33
CA PHE A 19 -10.37 -8.82 6.72
C PHE A 19 -10.79 -10.29 6.74
N ASP A 20 -10.06 -11.12 7.48
CA ASP A 20 -10.44 -12.50 7.74
C ASP A 20 -11.32 -12.56 9.00
N LYS A 21 -12.62 -12.80 8.80
CA LYS A 21 -13.59 -12.89 9.90
C LYS A 21 -13.40 -14.11 10.80
N LYS A 22 -12.84 -15.21 10.28
CA LYS A 22 -12.62 -16.43 11.06
C LYS A 22 -11.42 -16.29 11.98
N LEU A 23 -10.36 -15.66 11.48
CA LEU A 23 -9.13 -15.42 12.24
C LEU A 23 -9.19 -14.14 13.08
N GLY A 24 -10.11 -13.23 12.77
CA GLY A 24 -10.19 -11.93 13.44
C GLY A 24 -8.99 -11.03 13.12
N ASP A 25 -8.42 -11.19 11.92
CA ASP A 25 -7.17 -10.55 11.51
C ASP A 25 -7.34 -9.83 10.16
N ILE A 26 -6.34 -9.03 9.79
CA ILE A 26 -6.24 -8.36 8.50
C ILE A 26 -5.16 -9.03 7.66
N GLN A 27 -5.41 -9.15 6.35
CA GLN A 27 -4.41 -9.60 5.42
C GLN A 27 -3.28 -8.57 5.32
N MET A 28 -2.05 -9.04 5.53
CA MET A 28 -0.84 -8.22 5.50
C MET A 28 0.06 -8.65 4.35
N VAL A 29 0.82 -7.72 3.79
CA VAL A 29 1.82 -7.94 2.74
C VAL A 29 3.19 -7.42 3.17
N THR A 30 4.25 -7.93 2.55
CA THR A 30 5.65 -7.56 2.85
C THR A 30 6.47 -7.47 1.58
N MET A 31 7.65 -6.86 1.70
CA MET A 31 8.69 -6.86 0.66
C MET A 31 8.18 -6.37 -0.71
N GLU A 32 8.44 -7.12 -1.78
CA GLU A 32 8.15 -6.73 -3.16
C GLU A 32 6.65 -6.55 -3.42
N GLU A 33 5.80 -7.34 -2.76
CA GLU A 33 4.35 -7.22 -2.90
C GLU A 33 3.83 -5.93 -2.24
N ASP A 34 4.38 -5.55 -1.08
CA ASP A 34 4.04 -4.29 -0.41
C ASP A 34 4.46 -3.07 -1.25
N ILE A 35 5.65 -3.11 -1.86
CA ILE A 35 6.13 -2.05 -2.78
C ILE A 35 5.19 -1.94 -3.98
N LYS A 36 4.83 -3.07 -4.60
CA LYS A 36 3.94 -3.10 -5.76
C LYS A 36 2.57 -2.50 -5.42
N GLN A 37 1.96 -2.91 -4.30
CA GLN A 37 0.67 -2.39 -3.87
C GLN A 37 0.75 -0.90 -3.49
N SER A 38 1.86 -0.44 -2.89
CA SER A 38 2.08 0.98 -2.63
C SER A 38 2.11 1.80 -3.92
N LEU A 39 2.72 1.29 -5.00
CA LEU A 39 2.71 1.94 -6.31
C LEU A 39 1.29 1.95 -6.91
N GLU A 40 0.55 0.85 -6.81
CA GLU A 40 -0.85 0.77 -7.26
C GLU A 40 -1.73 1.79 -6.55
N ILE A 41 -1.59 1.95 -5.22
CA ILE A 41 -2.28 2.99 -4.45
C ILE A 41 -1.92 4.38 -4.97
N TYR A 42 -0.63 4.67 -5.16
CA TYR A 42 -0.18 5.97 -5.65
C TYR A 42 -0.76 6.30 -7.04
N PHE A 43 -0.68 5.35 -7.97
CA PHE A 43 -1.19 5.53 -9.34
C PHE A 43 -2.72 5.58 -9.42
N SER A 44 -3.44 4.92 -8.50
CA SER A 44 -4.92 4.96 -8.46
C SER A 44 -5.48 6.16 -7.70
N THR A 45 -4.67 6.87 -6.92
CA THR A 45 -5.09 8.05 -6.14
C THR A 45 -4.92 9.32 -6.97
N LYS A 46 -5.95 10.16 -7.04
CA LYS A 46 -5.87 11.50 -7.65
C LYS A 46 -5.32 12.52 -6.67
N LEU A 47 -4.62 13.53 -7.20
CA LEU A 47 -4.19 14.68 -6.39
C LEU A 47 -5.41 15.36 -5.73
N GLY A 48 -5.26 15.71 -4.45
CA GLY A 48 -6.32 16.30 -3.64
C GLY A 48 -7.29 15.30 -2.96
N GLU A 49 -7.30 14.01 -3.31
CA GLU A 49 -8.22 13.04 -2.70
C GLU A 49 -7.94 12.78 -1.22
N ARG A 50 -6.67 12.89 -0.80
CA ARG A 50 -6.29 12.71 0.61
C ARG A 50 -6.37 14.05 1.35
N ILE A 51 -7.37 14.19 2.23
CA ILE A 51 -7.72 15.42 2.97
C ILE A 51 -6.51 16.15 3.58
N MET A 52 -5.62 15.43 4.27
CA MET A 52 -4.44 16.01 4.94
C MET A 52 -3.14 15.86 4.14
N ARG A 53 -3.22 15.35 2.91
CA ARG A 53 -2.10 15.04 2.00
C ARG A 53 -2.51 15.31 0.56
N SER A 54 -2.93 16.56 0.29
CA SER A 54 -3.45 16.94 -1.02
C SER A 54 -2.44 16.81 -2.17
N ASP A 55 -1.16 16.76 -1.84
CA ASP A 55 -0.03 16.55 -2.76
C ASP A 55 0.25 15.08 -3.09
N TYR A 56 -0.39 14.13 -2.40
CA TYR A 56 -0.23 12.70 -2.67
C TYR A 56 -1.21 12.24 -3.76
N GLY A 57 -0.69 11.49 -4.74
CA GLY A 57 -1.44 10.93 -5.85
C GLY A 57 -0.75 11.18 -7.19
N CYS A 58 -1.27 10.58 -8.25
CA CYS A 58 -0.69 10.68 -9.58
C CYS A 58 -1.43 11.68 -10.47
N PHE A 59 -0.66 12.48 -11.22
CA PHE A 59 -1.19 13.46 -12.19
C PHE A 59 -1.88 12.81 -13.40
N LEU A 60 -1.75 11.50 -13.61
CA LEU A 60 -2.38 10.79 -14.73
C LEU A 60 -3.91 10.97 -14.77
N HIS A 61 -4.53 11.33 -13.65
CA HIS A 61 -5.97 11.56 -13.53
C HIS A 61 -6.42 13.00 -13.79
N SER A 62 -5.52 13.94 -14.06
CA SER A 62 -5.82 15.36 -14.28
C SER A 62 -5.93 15.76 -15.76
N GLN A 63 -6.02 14.77 -16.66
CA GLN A 63 -6.21 14.97 -18.11
C GLN A 63 -7.69 15.00 -18.47
#